data_AF-A0A0S8CII2-F1
#
_entry.id   AF-A0A0S8CII2-F1
#
_cell.length_a   1.000
_cell.length_b   1.000
_cell.length_c   1.000
_cell.angle_alpha   90.00
_cell.angle_beta   90.00
_cell.angle_gamma   90.00
#
_symmetry.space_group_name_H-M   'P 1'
#
loop_
_entity.id
_entity.type
_entity.pdbx_description
1 polymer ?
#
loop_
_entity_poly.entity_id
_entity_poly.type
_entity_poly.pdbx_seq_one_letter_code
_entity_poly.pdbx_strand_id
1 'polypeptide(L)' 'MNQALALSPIEKAKLVDCLLSSLDKPDKEIDSLWREEVEKRLKAYQSEKLTSASLQEVLSKYQSL' A
#
# COMPACT_ATOMS: atom_id res chain seq x y z
N MET A 1 -24.58 0.40 19.06
CA MET A 1 -24.28 1.85 19.15
C MET A 1 -24.10 2.32 20.59
N ASN A 2 -25.12 2.15 21.45
CA ASN A 2 -25.14 2.73 22.81
C ASN A 2 -24.03 2.21 23.75
N GLN A 3 -23.59 0.96 23.60
CA GLN A 3 -22.52 0.38 24.42
C GLN A 3 -21.15 1.02 24.15
N ALA A 4 -20.82 1.31 22.89
CA ALA A 4 -19.55 1.96 22.54
C ALA A 4 -19.48 3.41 23.04
N LEU A 5 -20.62 4.10 23.08
CA LEU A 5 -20.71 5.47 23.62
C LEU A 5 -20.57 5.51 25.16
N ALA A 6 -20.89 4.41 25.85
CA ALA A 6 -20.77 4.29 27.31
C ALA A 6 -19.34 3.95 27.80
N LEU A 7 -18.42 3.61 26.89
CA LEU A 7 -17.02 3.30 27.22
C LEU A 7 -16.26 4.53 27.75
N SER A 8 -15.26 4.29 28.59
CA SER A 8 -14.30 5.33 28.99
C SER A 8 -13.49 5.81 27.76
N PRO A 9 -12.86 7.01 27.82
CA PRO A 9 -12.08 7.52 26.69
C PRO A 9 -10.99 6.56 26.19
N ILE A 10 -10.30 5.86 27.10
CA ILE A 10 -9.23 4.91 26.75
C ILE A 10 -9.80 3.67 26.05
N GLU A 11 -10.93 3.16 26.53
CA GLU A 11 -11.59 2.00 25.90
C GLU A 11 -12.16 2.34 24.53
N LYS A 12 -12.67 3.57 24.34
CA LYS A 12 -13.08 4.07 23.02
C LYS A 12 -11.91 4.12 22.05
N ALA A 13 -10.77 4.65 22.47
CA ALA A 13 -9.57 4.70 21.64
C ALA A 13 -9.14 3.29 21.21
N LYS A 14 -9.05 2.36 22.16
CA LYS A 14 -8.74 0.94 21.86
C LYS A 14 -9.74 0.31 20.89
N LEU A 15 -11.03 0.57 21.07
CA LEU A 15 -12.07 0.06 20.17
C LEU A 15 -11.91 0.62 18.76
N VAL A 16 -11.62 1.92 18.61
CA VAL A 16 -11.35 2.56 17.32
C VAL A 16 -10.13 1.93 16.65
N ASP A 17 -9.03 1.71 17.37
CA ASP A 17 -7.82 1.07 16.83
C ASP A 17 -8.10 -0.34 16.34
N CYS A 18 -8.85 -1.14 17.11
CA CYS A 18 -9.26 -2.48 16.70
C CYS A 18 -10.14 -2.45 15.44
N LEU A 19 -11.08 -1.50 15.35
CA LEU A 19 -11.94 -1.36 14.18
C LEU A 19 -11.13 -0.96 12.95
N LEU A 20 -10.25 0.03 13.06
CA LEU A 20 -9.36 0.46 11.97
C LEU A 20 -8.50 -0.72 11.49
N SER A 21 -7.88 -1.45 12.42
CA SER A 21 -7.09 -2.64 12.10
C SER A 21 -7.91 -3.75 11.43
N SER A 22 -9.21 -3.83 11.72
CA SER A 22 -10.10 -4.82 11.10
C SER A 22 -10.48 -4.48 9.66
N LEU A 23 -10.43 -3.18 9.31
CA LEU A 23 -10.72 -2.66 7.97
C LEU A 23 -9.48 -2.67 7.08
N ASP A 24 -8.29 -2.53 7.67
CA ASP A 24 -7.00 -2.59 6.99
C ASP A 24 -6.56 -4.03 6.75
N LYS A 25 -7.36 -4.78 5.99
CA LYS A 25 -7.03 -6.15 5.59
C LYS A 25 -6.61 -6.15 4.12
N PRO A 26 -5.46 -6.77 3.78
CA PRO A 26 -5.08 -6.93 2.39
C PRO A 26 -6.12 -7.75 1.66
N ASP A 27 -6.52 -7.27 0.49
CA ASP A 27 -7.41 -7.98 -0.40
C ASP A 27 -6.57 -8.96 -1.23
N LYS A 28 -6.82 -10.26 -1.03
CA LYS A 28 -6.08 -11.34 -1.68
C LYS A 28 -6.24 -11.33 -3.21
N GLU A 29 -7.38 -10.87 -3.71
CA GLU A 29 -7.62 -10.77 -5.15
C GLU A 29 -6.75 -9.66 -5.74
N ILE A 30 -6.73 -8.49 -5.07
CA ILE A 30 -5.86 -7.37 -5.45
C ILE A 30 -4.39 -7.79 -5.39
N ASP A 31 -3.95 -8.45 -4.32
CA ASP A 31 -2.57 -8.96 -4.19
C ASP A 31 -2.20 -9.93 -5.32
N SER A 32 -3.14 -10.78 -5.74
CA SER A 32 -2.91 -11.71 -6.85
C SER A 32 -2.75 -10.98 -8.19
N LEU A 33 -3.59 -9.97 -8.45
CA LEU A 33 -3.49 -9.14 -9.66
C LEU A 33 -2.17 -8.35 -9.69
N TRP A 34 -1.74 -7.80 -8.56
CA TRP A 34 -0.44 -7.14 -8.46
C TRP A 34 0.72 -8.09 -8.74
N ARG A 35 0.66 -9.33 -8.24
CA ARG A 35 1.71 -10.32 -8.51
C ARG A 35 1.85 -10.61 -10.00
N GLU A 36 0.72 -10.84 -10.69
CA GLU A 36 0.71 -11.08 -12.13
C GLU A 36 1.28 -9.89 -12.92
N GLU A 37 0.85 -8.67 -12.58
CA GLU A 37 1.31 -7.47 -13.27
C GLU A 37 2.82 -7.22 -13.05
N VAL A 38 3.33 -7.44 -11.83
CA VAL A 38 4.76 -7.30 -11.53
C VAL A 38 5.58 -8.30 -12.36
N GLU A 39 5.17 -9.57 -12.41
CA GLU A 39 5.85 -10.59 -13.22
C GLU A 39 5.84 -10.21 -14.71
N LYS A 40 4.69 -9.72 -15.21
CA LYS A 40 4.55 -9.27 -16.60
C LYS A 40 5.46 -8.09 -16.93
N ARG A 41 5.52 -7.08 -16.06
CA ARG A 41 6.40 -5.91 -16.23
C ARG A 41 7.87 -6.30 -16.19
N LEU A 42 8.26 -7.18 -15.26
CA LEU A 42 9.64 -7.63 -15.16
C LEU A 42 10.08 -8.38 -16.42
N LYS A 43 9.26 -9.30 -16.93
CA LYS A 43 9.52 -10.01 -18.20
C LYS A 43 9.64 -9.05 -19.37
N ALA A 44 8.73 -8.07 -19.47
CA ALA A 44 8.74 -7.10 -20.55
C ALA A 44 10.00 -6.22 -20.51
N TYR A 45 10.41 -5.77 -19.31
CA TYR A 45 11.66 -5.03 -19.10
C TYR A 45 12.89 -5.86 -19.49
N GLN A 46 12.99 -7.11 -19.01
CA GLN A 46 14.09 -8.02 -19.34
C GLN A 46 14.17 -8.36 -20.84
N SER A 47 13.03 -8.35 -21.54
CA SER A 47 12.96 -8.55 -22.99
C SER A 47 13.12 -7.27 -23.81
N GLU A 48 13.54 -6.15 -23.19
CA GLU A 48 13.73 -4.84 -23.82
C GLU A 48 12.45 -4.26 -24.48
N LYS A 49 11.28 -4.75 -24.07
CA LYS A 49 9.96 -4.28 -24.56
C LYS A 49 9.40 -3.10 -23.77
N LEU A 50 10.10 -2.67 -22.71
CA LEU A 50 9.74 -1.52 -21.91
C LEU A 50 10.94 -0.58 -21.80
N THR A 51 10.69 0.71 -21.94
CA THR A 51 11.66 1.76 -21.63
C THR A 51 11.69 2.01 -20.12
N SER A 52 12.87 2.27 -19.57
CA SER A 52 13.06 2.63 -18.17
C SER A 52 13.82 3.94 -18.05
N ALA A 53 13.51 4.74 -17.02
CA ALA A 53 14.38 5.83 -16.60
C ALA A 53 15.49 5.30 -15.68
N SER A 54 16.69 5.87 -15.80
CA SER A 54 17.78 5.60 -14.87
C SER A 54 17.48 6.20 -13.50
N LEU A 55 18.11 5.64 -12.46
CA LEU A 55 17.99 6.19 -11.10
C LEU A 55 18.44 7.67 -11.05
N GLN A 56 19.48 8.02 -11.79
CA GLN A 56 19.99 9.39 -11.87
C GLN A 56 18.96 10.36 -12.45
N GLU A 57 18.27 9.97 -13.54
CA GLU A 57 17.20 10.78 -14.13
C GLU A 57 16.07 11.03 -13.13
N VAL A 58 15.66 10.00 -12.38
CA VAL A 58 14.59 10.10 -11.38
C VAL A 58 14.99 11.00 -10.20
N LEU A 59 16.23 10.87 -9.73
CA LEU A 59 16.71 11.60 -8.56
C LEU A 59 17.17 13.03 -8.86
N SER A 60 17.35 13.38 -10.14
CA SER A 60 17.81 14.71 -10.57
C SER A 60 17.04 15.87 -9.91
N LYS A 61 15.72 15.74 -9.76
CA LYS A 61 14.84 16.76 -9.14
C LYS A 61 15.04 16.98 -7.63
N TYR A 62 15.80 16.11 -6.96
CA TYR A 62 16.07 16.20 -5.53
C TYR A 62 17.52 16.59 -5.21
N GLN A 63 18.38 16.75 -6.22
CA GLN A 63 19.80 17.07 -6.03
C GLN A 63 20.07 18.49 -5.50
N SER A 64 19.05 19.36 -5.51
CA SER A 64 19.14 20.74 -5.02
C SER A 64 18.32 21.00 -3.74
N LEU A 65 17.90 19.95 -3.03
CA LEU A 65 17.40 20.05 -1.65
C LEU A 65 18.60 20.01 -0.67
#